data_AF-A0A4U0RIZ9-F1
#
_entry.id   AF-A0A4U0RIZ9-F1
#
_cell.length_a   1.000
_cell.length_b   1.000
_cell.length_c   1.000
_cell.angle_alpha   90.00
_cell.angle_beta   90.00
_cell.angle_gamma   90.00
#
_symmetry.space_group_name_H-M   'P 1'
#
loop_
_entity.id
_entity.type
_entity.pdbx_description
1 polymer ?
#
loop_
_entity_poly.entity_id
_entity_poly.type
_entity_poly.pdbx_seq_one_letter_code
_entity_poly.pdbx_strand_id
1 'polypeptide(L)' 'MGAAQRGGRRQRARIPFAFDPWRSSILLVAGDKRNRWTEWYAEAIPLAEQRYADYVKIRTEEEGAP' A
#
# COMPACT_ATOMS: atom_id res chain seq x y z
N MET A 1 41.63 14.25 -4.52
CA MET A 1 40.68 13.19 -4.91
C MET A 1 39.75 12.92 -3.74
N GLY A 2 38.62 13.63 -3.68
CA GLY A 2 37.63 13.52 -2.59
C GLY A 2 36.62 12.43 -2.91
N ALA A 3 36.34 11.59 -1.91
CA ALA A 3 35.50 10.41 -2.01
C ALA A 3 34.11 10.71 -2.61
N ALA A 4 33.74 9.96 -3.64
CA ALA A 4 32.37 9.86 -4.12
C ALA A 4 31.52 9.18 -3.03
N GLN A 5 30.83 9.98 -2.21
CA GLN A 5 29.75 9.48 -1.38
C GLN A 5 28.60 9.01 -2.30
N ARG A 6 28.46 7.69 -2.44
CA ARG A 6 27.21 7.08 -2.93
C ARG A 6 26.13 7.29 -1.85
N GLY A 7 25.46 8.43 -1.89
CA GLY A 7 24.30 8.71 -1.05
C GLY A 7 23.11 7.87 -1.51
N GLY A 8 22.86 6.73 -0.86
CA GLY A 8 21.65 5.94 -1.09
C GLY A 8 20.41 6.80 -0.86
N ARG A 9 19.57 6.98 -1.88
CA ARG A 9 18.26 7.64 -1.76
C ARG A 9 17.46 6.92 -0.68
N ARG A 10 17.22 7.59 0.45
CA ARG A 10 16.35 7.07 1.52
C ARG A 10 14.89 7.10 1.04
N GLN A 11 14.49 6.09 0.28
CA GLN A 11 13.11 5.90 -0.19
C GLN A 11 12.24 5.60 1.03
N ARG A 12 11.31 6.49 1.39
CA ARG A 12 10.33 6.26 2.46
C ARG A 12 9.02 5.79 1.83
N ALA A 13 9.00 4.57 1.31
CA ALA A 13 7.75 3.95 0.88
C ALA A 13 6.83 3.77 2.09
N ARG A 14 5.52 3.95 1.92
CA ARG A 14 4.53 3.37 2.84
C ARG A 14 3.47 2.66 2.02
N ILE A 15 2.95 1.60 2.62
CA ILE A 15 2.04 0.67 1.96
C ILE A 15 0.87 0.48 2.93
N PRO A 16 -0.33 1.03 2.63
CA PRO A 16 -1.55 0.63 3.33
C PRO A 16 -1.76 -0.86 3.08
N PHE A 17 -2.06 -1.58 4.15
CA PHE A 17 -2.35 -2.99 4.11
C PHE A 17 -3.52 -3.30 5.05
N ALA A 18 -4.20 -4.40 4.80
CA ALA A 18 -5.24 -4.93 5.66
C ALA A 18 -5.01 -6.42 5.90
N PHE A 19 -5.50 -6.93 7.03
CA PHE A 19 -5.71 -8.36 7.20
C PHE A 19 -7.08 -8.71 6.64
N ASP A 20 -7.15 -9.74 5.81
CA ASP A 20 -8.43 -10.29 5.36
C ASP A 20 -9.03 -11.24 6.43
N PRO A 21 -10.30 -11.62 6.28
CA PRO A 21 -10.92 -12.66 7.11
C PRO A 21 -10.27 -14.05 7.00
N TRP A 22 -9.56 -14.34 5.90
CA TRP A 22 -8.92 -15.62 5.61
C TRP A 22 -7.45 -15.69 6.07
N ARG A 23 -7.04 -14.82 7.00
CA ARG A 23 -5.73 -14.81 7.69
C ARG A 23 -4.54 -14.46 6.78
N SER A 24 -4.76 -13.66 5.76
CA SER A 24 -3.75 -13.12 4.85
C SER A 24 -3.57 -11.62 5.03
N SER A 25 -2.34 -11.13 4.82
CA SER A 25 -2.05 -9.69 4.73
C SER A 25 -2.10 -9.23 3.27
N ILE A 26 -2.93 -8.23 2.96
CA ILE A 26 -3.14 -7.70 1.62
C ILE A 26 -2.50 -6.33 1.50
N LEU A 27 -1.56 -6.17 0.56
CA LEU A 27 -0.92 -4.88 0.26
C LEU A 27 -1.78 -4.11 -0.76
N LEU A 28 -2.31 -2.95 -0.37
CA LEU A 28 -3.36 -2.27 -1.13
C LEU A 28 -2.83 -1.18 -2.06
N VAL A 29 -1.83 -0.41 -1.63
CA VAL A 29 -1.25 0.69 -2.42
C VAL A 29 0.26 0.78 -2.17
N ALA A 30 1.08 0.73 -3.23
CA ALA A 30 2.49 1.04 -3.15
C ALA A 30 2.75 2.43 -3.76
N GLY A 31 3.52 3.30 -3.08
CA GLY A 31 3.85 4.62 -3.60
C GLY A 31 5.09 5.26 -2.98
N ASP A 32 5.84 6.00 -3.81
CA ASP A 32 6.98 6.84 -3.40
C ASP A 32 6.48 8.21 -2.94
N LYS A 33 6.91 8.62 -1.75
CA LYS A 33 6.34 9.75 -1.00
C LYS A 33 7.28 10.94 -0.97
N ARG A 34 7.72 11.40 -2.13
CA ARG A 34 8.56 12.59 -2.20
C ARG A 34 7.73 13.81 -1.85
N ASN A 35 7.86 14.25 -0.59
CA ASN A 35 7.46 15.56 -0.06
C ASN A 35 5.98 15.99 -0.15
N ARG A 36 5.04 15.10 -0.50
CA ARG A 36 3.60 15.40 -0.55
C ARG A 36 2.77 14.46 0.33
N TRP A 37 3.05 14.49 1.63
CA TRP A 37 2.48 13.51 2.56
C TRP A 37 0.96 13.62 2.71
N THR A 38 0.42 14.84 2.84
CA THR A 38 -1.02 15.08 3.05
C THR A 38 -1.82 14.71 1.81
N GLU A 39 -1.40 15.17 0.63
CA GLU A 39 -2.02 14.82 -0.66
C GLU A 39 -1.98 13.32 -0.90
N TRP A 40 -0.85 12.67 -0.60
CA TRP A 40 -0.72 11.23 -0.80
C TRP A 40 -1.74 10.45 0.05
N TYR A 41 -2.02 10.85 1.30
CA TYR A 41 -3.03 10.16 2.10
C TYR A 41 -4.45 10.40 1.58
N ALA A 42 -4.74 11.62 1.14
CA ALA A 42 -6.04 11.96 0.55
C ALA A 42 -6.36 11.11 -0.69
N GLU A 43 -5.33 10.69 -1.45
CA GLU A 43 -5.50 9.82 -2.61
C GLU A 43 -5.37 8.32 -2.27
N ALA A 44 -4.37 7.96 -1.45
CA ALA A 44 -4.03 6.56 -1.20
C ALA A 44 -5.02 5.84 -0.28
N ILE A 45 -5.67 6.56 0.65
CA ILE A 45 -6.66 5.95 1.55
C ILE A 45 -7.91 5.53 0.77
N PRO A 46 -8.62 6.42 0.04
CA PRO A 46 -9.80 6.00 -0.72
C PRO A 46 -9.49 4.91 -1.75
N LEU A 47 -8.32 4.97 -2.39
CA LEU A 47 -7.88 3.93 -3.32
C LEU A 47 -7.65 2.57 -2.62
N ALA A 48 -7.08 2.58 -1.42
CA ALA A 48 -6.90 1.37 -0.63
C ALA A 48 -8.23 0.77 -0.18
N GLU A 49 -9.18 1.60 0.26
CA GLU A 49 -10.53 1.18 0.66
C GLU A 49 -11.28 0.54 -0.51
N GLN A 50 -11.27 1.18 -1.68
CA GLN A 50 -11.90 0.63 -2.89
C GLN A 50 -11.30 -0.74 -3.25
N ARG A 51 -9.96 -0.83 -3.29
CA ARG A 51 -9.26 -2.09 -3.62
C ARG A 51 -9.56 -3.20 -2.63
N TYR A 52 -9.68 -2.87 -1.34
CA TYR A 52 -10.02 -3.86 -0.33
C TYR A 52 -11.47 -4.35 -0.48
N ALA A 53 -12.42 -3.45 -0.78
CA ALA A 53 -13.81 -3.84 -1.04
C ALA A 53 -13.92 -4.77 -2.26
N ASP A 54 -13.25 -4.43 -3.37
CA ASP A 54 -13.20 -5.25 -4.57
C ASP A 54 -12.56 -6.61 -4.29
N TYR A 55 -11.45 -6.61 -3.54
CA TYR A 55 -10.78 -7.83 -3.10
C TYR A 55 -11.70 -8.74 -2.29
N VAL A 56 -12.38 -8.22 -1.26
CA VAL A 56 -13.26 -9.02 -0.39
C VAL A 56 -14.41 -9.61 -1.20
N LYS A 57 -14.97 -8.86 -2.15
CA LYS A 57 -16.04 -9.37 -3.02
C LYS A 57 -15.56 -10.58 -3.83
N ILE A 58 -14.45 -10.44 -4.55
CA ILE A 58 -13.89 -11.52 -5.36
C ILE A 58 -13.51 -12.72 -4.47
N ARG A 59 -12.86 -12.46 -3.33
CA ARG A 59 -12.41 -13.51 -2.43
C ARG A 59 -13.56 -14.30 -1.82
N THR A 60 -14.67 -13.63 -1.51
CA THR A 60 -15.90 -14.28 -1.01
C THR A 60 -16.52 -15.19 -2.08
N GLU A 61 -16.46 -14.80 -3.35
CA GLU A 61 -16.94 -15.63 -4.46
C GLU A 61 -16.05 -16.88 -4.65
N GLU A 62 -14.74 -16.79 -4.40
CA GLU A 62 -13.79 -17.90 -4.53
C GLU A 62 -13.80 -18.88 -3.36
N GLU A 63 -13.79 -18.39 -2.12
CA GLU A 63 -13.60 -19.19 -0.89
C GLU A 63 -14.90 -19.42 -0.13
N GLY A 64 -16.00 -18.78 -0.54
CA GLY A 64 -17.21 -18.64 0.27
C GLY A 64 -17.06 -17.58 1.37
N ALA A 65 -18.17 -17.19 1.99
CA ALA A 65 -18.11 -16.31 3.15
C ALA A 65 -17.34 -17.01 4.29
N PRO A 66 -16.42 -16.29 4.97
CA PRO A 66 -15.66 -16.83 6.10
C PRO A 66 -16.55 -17.18 7.29
#